data_AF-A0A7J3ZQ06-F1
#
_entry.id   AF-A0A7J3ZQ06-F1
#
_cell.length_a   1.000
_cell.length_b   1.000
_cell.length_c   1.000
_cell.angle_alpha   90.00
_cell.angle_beta   90.00
_cell.angle_gamma   90.00
#
_symmetry.space_group_name_H-M   'P 1'
#
loop_
_entity.id
_entity.type
_entity.pdbx_description
1 polymer ?
#
loop_
_entity_poly.entity_id
_entity_poly.type
_entity_poly.pdbx_seq_one_letter_code
_entity_poly.pdbx_strand_id
1 'polypeptide(L)'
;MREEVEKRVLRVLINSSIIFAIVLALSFLNISFSPILIILPTGNFTLMRAVALIIVIILFFMFLRVVLDLIRLVDLASEALLKYIPGFNPNKGSSVVRALKELAIIFMIAIMVSITSPLISSVPNTGGWLSLAISIVAFIFSVILVYDAGRTIYAAFESSIQALIDRIVAHTSNKREEEKR
;
A
#
# COMPACT_ATOMS: atom_id res chain seq x y z
N MET A 1 7.04 -14.45 15.10
CA MET A 1 6.26 -13.92 13.95
C MET A 1 4.94 -13.31 14.37
N ARG A 2 4.01 -14.04 15.01
CA ARG A 2 2.66 -13.50 15.35
C ARG A 2 2.70 -12.27 16.28
N GLU A 3 3.49 -12.31 17.35
CA GLU A 3 3.66 -11.17 18.28
C GLU A 3 4.32 -9.94 17.61
N GLU A 4 5.18 -10.16 16.63
CA GLU A 4 5.85 -9.08 15.90
C GLU A 4 4.91 -8.42 14.90
N VAL A 5 4.08 -9.21 14.21
CA VAL A 5 3.00 -8.72 13.35
C VAL A 5 2.01 -7.91 14.18
N GLU A 6 1.56 -8.45 15.31
CA GLU A 6 0.59 -7.79 16.19
C GLU A 6 1.09 -6.43 16.68
N LYS A 7 2.34 -6.37 17.20
CA LYS A 7 2.97 -5.11 17.61
C LYS A 7 3.06 -4.09 16.47
N ARG A 8 3.32 -4.54 15.24
CA ARG A 8 3.43 -3.67 14.06
C ARG A 8 2.08 -3.16 13.58
N VAL A 9 1.07 -4.04 13.48
CA VAL A 9 -0.31 -3.65 13.15
C VAL A 9 -0.81 -2.63 14.16
N LEU A 10 -0.62 -2.91 15.46
CA LEU A 10 -1.09 -2.06 16.54
C LEU A 10 -0.37 -0.69 16.50
N ARG A 11 0.93 -0.67 16.19
CA ARG A 11 1.69 0.58 15.98
C ARG A 11 1.20 1.38 14.79
N VAL A 12 0.90 0.74 13.65
CA VAL A 12 0.33 1.40 12.47
C VAL A 12 -1.03 2.00 12.80
N LEU A 13 -1.87 1.25 13.49
CA LEU A 13 -3.23 1.67 13.85
C LEU A 13 -3.21 2.86 14.82
N ILE A 14 -2.35 2.82 15.86
CA ILE A 14 -2.15 3.94 16.78
C ILE A 14 -1.55 5.16 16.07
N ASN A 15 -0.49 4.99 15.29
CA ASN A 15 0.13 6.14 14.62
C ASN A 15 -0.81 6.78 13.60
N SER A 16 -1.57 5.96 12.86
CA SER A 16 -2.58 6.44 11.92
C SER A 16 -3.73 7.14 12.62
N SER A 17 -4.20 6.64 13.77
CA SER A 17 -5.27 7.29 14.53
C SER A 17 -4.82 8.63 15.12
N ILE A 18 -3.58 8.72 15.60
CA ILE A 18 -3.00 9.98 16.08
C ILE A 18 -2.88 10.99 14.93
N ILE A 19 -2.36 10.58 13.77
CA ILE A 19 -2.30 11.45 12.59
C ILE A 19 -3.70 11.95 12.22
N PHE A 20 -4.68 11.05 12.17
CA PHE A 20 -6.06 11.38 11.86
C PHE A 20 -6.64 12.38 12.88
N ALA A 21 -6.43 12.15 14.18
CA ALA A 21 -6.87 13.06 15.24
C ALA A 21 -6.24 14.45 15.13
N ILE A 22 -4.93 14.53 14.83
CA ILE A 22 -4.23 15.81 14.64
C ILE A 22 -4.77 16.54 13.40
N VAL A 23 -4.93 15.84 12.28
CA VAL A 23 -5.48 16.43 11.05
C VAL A 23 -6.90 16.95 11.28
N LEU A 24 -7.73 16.16 11.98
CA LEU A 24 -9.09 16.54 12.35
C LEU A 24 -9.09 17.79 13.24
N ALA A 25 -8.23 17.83 14.27
CA ALA A 25 -8.09 18.98 15.17
C ALA A 25 -7.65 20.24 14.41
N LEU A 26 -6.70 20.13 13.48
CA LEU A 26 -6.26 21.25 12.64
C LEU A 26 -7.38 21.73 11.70
N SER A 27 -8.19 20.81 11.18
CA SER A 27 -9.36 21.14 10.37
C SER A 27 -10.39 21.95 11.17
N PHE A 28 -10.67 21.57 12.43
CA PHE A 28 -11.58 22.34 13.29
C PHE A 28 -11.06 23.74 13.62
N LEU A 29 -9.74 23.91 13.68
CA LEU A 29 -9.09 25.19 13.91
C LEU A 29 -8.95 26.03 12.63
N ASN A 30 -9.45 25.56 11.48
CA ASN A 30 -9.26 26.17 10.16
C ASN A 30 -7.78 26.41 9.79
N ILE A 31 -6.87 25.64 10.37
CA ILE A 31 -5.44 25.72 10.07
C ILE A 31 -5.19 24.87 8.82
N SER A 32 -5.12 25.53 7.67
CA SER A 32 -4.84 24.87 6.39
C SER A 32 -3.33 24.65 6.21
N PHE A 33 -2.96 23.48 5.69
CA PHE A 33 -1.57 23.14 5.35
C PHE A 33 -1.04 23.88 4.11
N SER A 34 -1.95 24.20 3.18
CA SER A 34 -1.63 24.78 1.88
C SER A 34 -0.88 26.14 1.96
N PRO A 35 -1.29 27.11 2.80
CA PRO A 35 -0.53 28.35 2.99
C PRO A 35 0.83 28.18 3.67
N ILE A 36 1.04 27.12 4.45
CA ILE A 36 2.26 26.96 5.28
C ILE A 36 3.45 26.55 4.42
N LEU A 37 3.22 25.73 3.38
CA LEU A 37 4.27 25.23 2.47
C LEU A 37 4.66 26.23 1.38
N ILE A 38 3.73 27.10 0.97
CA ILE A 38 3.91 27.99 -0.21
C ILE A 38 4.47 29.37 0.17
N ILE A 39 4.28 29.82 1.42
CA ILE A 39 4.56 31.21 1.86
C ILE A 39 5.94 31.35 2.54
N LEU A 40 6.70 30.26 2.67
CA LEU A 40 8.08 30.26 3.21
C LEU A 40 9.01 31.36 2.64
N PRO A 41 8.89 31.83 1.38
CA PRO A 41 9.74 32.90 0.87
C PRO A 41 9.27 34.34 1.19
N THR A 42 8.01 34.56 1.59
CA THR A 42 7.41 35.91 1.61
C THR A 42 7.21 36.43 3.04
N GLY A 43 8.28 37.00 3.61
CA GLY A 43 8.31 38.16 4.52
C GLY A 43 7.66 38.12 5.90
N ASN A 44 6.61 37.32 6.16
CA ASN A 44 5.79 37.46 7.37
C ASN A 44 5.77 36.18 8.20
N PHE A 45 6.90 35.86 8.83
CA PHE A 45 7.03 34.70 9.72
C PHE A 45 6.41 35.02 11.09
N THR A 46 5.19 34.55 11.34
CA THR A 46 4.50 34.72 12.62
C THR A 46 4.70 33.50 13.51
N LEU A 47 4.61 33.68 14.84
CA LEU A 47 4.78 32.61 15.83
C LEU A 47 3.80 31.44 15.61
N MET A 48 2.58 31.74 15.18
CA MET A 48 1.57 30.74 14.80
C MET A 48 1.99 29.90 13.59
N ARG A 49 2.63 30.51 12.58
CA ARG A 49 3.14 29.80 11.39
C ARG A 49 4.34 28.91 11.74
N ALA A 50 5.21 29.36 12.64
CA ALA A 50 6.32 28.57 13.14
C ALA A 50 5.83 27.29 13.85
N VAL A 51 4.84 27.43 14.73
CA VAL A 51 4.20 26.27 15.40
C VAL A 51 3.55 25.34 14.39
N ALA A 52 2.80 25.88 13.41
CA ALA A 52 2.16 25.06 12.39
C ALA A 52 3.18 24.31 11.52
N LEU A 53 4.32 24.92 11.21
CA LEU A 53 5.42 24.28 10.48
C LEU A 53 6.06 23.14 11.29
N ILE A 54 6.27 23.31 12.59
CA ILE A 54 6.74 22.23 13.48
C ILE A 54 5.74 21.07 13.48
N ILE A 55 4.44 21.36 13.57
CA ILE A 55 3.38 20.33 13.52
C ILE A 55 3.42 19.58 12.18
N VAL A 56 3.60 20.27 11.06
CA VAL A 56 3.75 19.64 9.72
C VAL A 56 4.96 18.72 9.67
N ILE A 57 6.11 19.14 10.21
CA ILE A 57 7.31 18.32 10.27
C ILE A 57 7.06 17.04 11.10
N ILE A 58 6.42 17.18 12.27
CA ILE A 58 6.08 16.03 13.12
C ILE A 58 5.15 15.06 12.37
N LEU A 59 4.10 15.59 11.73
CA LEU A 59 3.17 14.79 10.92
C LEU A 59 3.88 14.06 9.78
N PHE A 60 4.82 14.73 9.11
CA PHE A 60 5.62 14.13 8.04
C PHE A 60 6.45 12.93 8.56
N PHE A 61 7.15 13.07 9.68
CA PHE A 61 7.91 11.98 10.28
C PHE A 61 7.01 10.83 10.79
N MET A 62 5.86 11.15 11.38
CA MET A 62 4.88 10.13 11.80
C MET A 62 4.35 9.37 10.59
N PHE A 63 4.02 10.07 9.51
CA PHE A 63 3.55 9.46 8.27
C PHE A 63 4.62 8.53 7.66
N LEU A 64 5.88 8.97 7.57
CA LEU A 64 6.98 8.11 7.12
C LEU A 64 7.09 6.81 7.93
N ARG A 65 6.93 6.90 9.26
CA ARG A 65 6.94 5.72 10.13
C ARG A 65 5.79 4.77 9.82
N VAL A 66 4.58 5.30 9.61
CA VAL A 66 3.41 4.49 9.20
C VAL A 66 3.69 3.78 7.88
N VAL A 67 4.22 4.48 6.88
CA VAL A 67 4.55 3.91 5.56
C VAL A 67 5.57 2.78 5.68
N LEU A 68 6.65 2.97 6.44
CA LEU A 68 7.67 1.95 6.66
C LEU A 68 7.12 0.70 7.36
N ASP A 69 6.28 0.87 8.36
CA ASP A 69 5.63 -0.25 9.05
C ASP A 69 4.63 -0.97 8.11
N LEU A 70 3.93 -0.22 7.24
CA LEU A 70 2.99 -0.77 6.25
C LEU A 70 3.69 -1.63 5.20
N ILE A 71 4.83 -1.18 4.66
CA ILE A 71 5.65 -1.96 3.71
C ILE A 71 6.01 -3.32 4.32
N ARG A 72 6.49 -3.31 5.57
CA ARG A 72 6.87 -4.55 6.24
C ARG A 72 5.68 -5.43 6.59
N LEU A 73 4.51 -4.85 6.85
CA LEU A 73 3.27 -5.62 7.05
C LEU A 73 2.82 -6.28 5.75
N VAL A 74 2.96 -5.61 4.61
CA VAL A 74 2.68 -6.20 3.29
C VAL A 74 3.59 -7.39 3.05
N ASP A 75 4.89 -7.29 3.36
CA ASP A 75 5.83 -8.42 3.25
C ASP A 75 5.34 -9.65 4.06
N LEU A 76 5.00 -9.44 5.32
CA LEU A 76 4.54 -10.49 6.23
C LEU A 76 3.16 -11.05 5.84
N ALA A 77 2.24 -10.19 5.39
CA ALA A 77 0.91 -10.58 4.94
C ALA A 77 0.99 -11.43 3.66
N SER A 78 1.90 -11.08 2.75
CA SER A 78 2.13 -11.83 1.50
C SER A 78 2.61 -13.26 1.80
N GLU A 79 3.53 -13.42 2.76
CA GLU A 79 3.98 -14.74 3.21
C GLU A 79 2.88 -15.54 3.93
N ALA A 80 2.10 -14.88 4.79
CA ALA A 80 1.01 -15.50 5.51
C ALA A 80 -0.11 -15.99 4.56
N LEU A 81 -0.50 -15.17 3.57
CA LEU A 81 -1.54 -15.53 2.59
C LEU A 81 -1.16 -16.76 1.78
N LEU A 82 0.12 -16.88 1.38
CA LEU A 82 0.59 -18.06 0.66
C LEU A 82 0.52 -19.35 1.47
N LYS A 83 0.65 -19.28 2.79
CA LYS A 83 0.54 -20.46 3.66
C LYS A 83 -0.88 -21.05 3.67
N TYR A 84 -1.89 -20.23 3.39
CA TYR A 84 -3.30 -20.65 3.39
C TYR A 84 -3.82 -21.10 2.03
N ILE A 85 -3.07 -20.91 0.94
CA ILE A 85 -3.48 -21.36 -0.40
C ILE A 85 -2.95 -22.79 -0.63
N PRO A 86 -3.82 -23.82 -0.62
CA PRO A 86 -3.39 -25.20 -0.82
C PRO A 86 -2.90 -25.41 -2.26
N GLY A 87 -1.67 -25.91 -2.42
CA GLY A 87 -1.04 -26.14 -3.73
C GLY A 87 0.13 -25.20 -4.04
N PHE A 88 0.32 -24.14 -3.24
CA PHE A 88 1.45 -23.24 -3.36
C PHE A 88 2.69 -23.79 -2.64
N ASN A 89 3.66 -24.27 -3.41
CA ASN A 89 4.93 -24.75 -2.87
C ASN A 89 5.82 -23.52 -2.55
N PRO A 90 6.27 -23.30 -1.29
CA PRO A 90 7.01 -22.10 -0.90
C PRO A 90 8.29 -21.84 -1.72
N ASN A 91 8.88 -22.88 -2.32
CA ASN A 91 10.04 -22.74 -3.22
C ASN A 91 9.71 -22.14 -4.60
N LYS A 92 8.43 -22.16 -5.05
CA LYS A 92 7.93 -21.43 -6.24
C LYS A 92 7.11 -20.18 -5.86
N GLY A 93 6.87 -19.95 -4.57
CA GLY A 93 6.02 -18.88 -4.01
C GLY A 93 6.52 -17.46 -4.24
N SER A 94 7.74 -17.27 -4.73
CA SER A 94 8.30 -15.94 -5.05
C SER A 94 7.43 -15.15 -6.03
N SER A 95 6.82 -15.80 -7.02
CA SER A 95 6.06 -15.11 -8.07
C SER A 95 4.79 -14.45 -7.52
N VAL A 96 4.00 -15.17 -6.70
CA VAL A 96 2.75 -14.63 -6.16
C VAL A 96 3.00 -13.62 -5.05
N VAL A 97 4.01 -13.84 -4.19
CA VAL A 97 4.44 -12.80 -3.24
C VAL A 97 4.79 -11.52 -4.01
N ARG A 98 5.55 -11.65 -5.10
CA ARG A 98 5.96 -10.52 -5.92
C ARG A 98 4.74 -9.79 -6.51
N ALA A 99 3.77 -10.52 -7.06
CA ALA A 99 2.55 -9.92 -7.58
C ALA A 99 1.73 -9.19 -6.51
N LEU A 100 1.61 -9.75 -5.30
CA LEU A 100 0.94 -9.08 -4.18
C LEU A 100 1.66 -7.80 -3.77
N LYS A 101 3.00 -7.83 -3.75
CA LYS A 101 3.82 -6.65 -3.46
C LYS A 101 3.66 -5.58 -4.53
N GLU A 102 3.65 -5.95 -5.81
CA GLU A 102 3.40 -5.02 -6.92
C GLU A 102 2.02 -4.36 -6.79
N LEU A 103 1.00 -5.14 -6.42
CA LEU A 103 -0.36 -4.64 -6.18
C LEU A 103 -0.41 -3.70 -4.96
N ALA A 104 0.30 -4.01 -3.88
CA ALA A 104 0.42 -3.12 -2.73
C ALA A 104 1.16 -1.82 -3.05
N ILE A 105 2.18 -1.87 -3.92
CA ILE A 105 2.90 -0.68 -4.40
C ILE A 105 1.94 0.23 -5.18
N ILE A 106 1.07 -0.33 -6.04
CA ILE A 106 0.05 0.44 -6.76
C ILE A 106 -0.85 1.21 -5.78
N PHE A 107 -1.36 0.52 -4.75
CA PHE A 107 -2.16 1.19 -3.70
C PHE A 107 -1.38 2.30 -3.00
N MET A 108 -0.10 2.06 -2.70
CA MET A 108 0.73 3.08 -2.05
C MET A 108 0.95 4.30 -2.95
N ILE A 109 1.19 4.11 -4.25
CA ILE A 109 1.30 5.18 -5.24
C ILE A 109 -0.02 5.98 -5.28
N ALA A 110 -1.16 5.31 -5.37
CA ALA A 110 -2.47 5.95 -5.44
C ALA A 110 -2.76 6.79 -4.19
N ILE A 111 -2.44 6.28 -3.00
CA ILE A 111 -2.58 7.00 -1.72
C ILE A 111 -1.65 8.22 -1.70
N MET A 112 -0.38 8.05 -2.08
CA MET A 112 0.59 9.15 -2.11
C MET A 112 0.15 10.27 -3.04
N VAL A 113 -0.31 9.95 -4.24
CA VAL A 113 -0.82 10.94 -5.20
C VAL A 113 -2.06 11.62 -4.66
N SER A 114 -2.98 10.88 -4.02
CA SER A 114 -4.20 11.47 -3.44
C SER A 114 -3.90 12.46 -2.31
N ILE A 115 -2.90 12.17 -1.47
CA ILE A 115 -2.50 13.05 -0.37
C ILE A 115 -1.70 14.26 -0.87
N THR A 116 -0.83 14.07 -1.87
CA THR A 116 0.06 15.13 -2.36
C THR A 116 -0.60 16.03 -3.40
N SER A 117 -1.57 15.54 -4.17
CA SER A 117 -2.23 16.28 -5.24
C SER A 117 -2.84 17.61 -4.78
N PRO A 118 -3.58 17.70 -3.64
CA PRO A 118 -4.10 18.97 -3.14
C PRO A 118 -3.02 19.98 -2.72
N LEU A 119 -1.85 19.49 -2.29
CA LEU A 119 -0.71 20.33 -1.90
C LEU A 119 0.04 20.87 -3.12
N ILE A 120 0.09 20.08 -4.20
CA ILE A 120 0.75 20.47 -5.44
C ILE A 120 -0.15 21.42 -6.23
N SER A 121 -1.46 21.14 -6.27
CA SER A 121 -2.43 21.94 -7.02
C SER A 121 -2.63 23.34 -6.45
N SER A 122 -2.29 23.58 -5.17
CA SER A 122 -2.36 24.90 -4.55
C SER A 122 -1.22 25.84 -4.92
N VAL A 123 -0.19 25.37 -5.63
CA VAL A 123 0.88 26.23 -6.15
C VAL A 123 0.35 27.14 -7.26
N PRO A 124 0.49 28.48 -7.15
CA PRO A 124 0.00 29.41 -8.16
C PRO A 124 0.60 29.16 -9.55
N ASN A 125 -0.20 29.36 -10.61
CA ASN A 125 0.15 29.26 -12.04
C ASN A 125 0.57 27.88 -12.57
N THR A 126 1.29 27.07 -11.80
CA THR A 126 1.87 25.79 -12.26
C THR A 126 1.31 24.56 -11.56
N GLY A 127 0.69 24.71 -10.39
CA GLY A 127 0.29 23.59 -9.53
C GLY A 127 -0.71 22.64 -10.17
N GLY A 128 -1.71 23.16 -10.87
CA GLY A 128 -2.72 22.35 -11.56
C GLY A 128 -2.11 21.45 -12.64
N TRP A 129 -1.26 22.02 -13.50
CA TRP A 129 -0.57 21.28 -14.56
C TRP A 129 0.39 20.23 -13.99
N LEU A 130 1.11 20.56 -12.92
CA LEU A 130 2.04 19.64 -12.28
C LEU A 130 1.32 18.47 -11.60
N SER A 131 0.22 18.74 -10.90
CA SER A 131 -0.63 17.71 -10.27
C SER A 131 -1.23 16.77 -11.31
N LEU A 132 -1.71 17.30 -12.43
CA LEU A 132 -2.23 16.51 -13.55
C LEU A 132 -1.12 15.62 -14.15
N ALA A 133 0.06 16.17 -14.42
CA ALA A 133 1.19 15.41 -14.96
C ALA A 133 1.59 14.24 -14.04
N ILE A 134 1.70 14.50 -12.73
CA ILE A 134 2.02 13.47 -11.73
C ILE A 134 0.93 12.39 -11.69
N SER A 135 -0.34 12.80 -11.75
CA SER A 135 -1.47 11.86 -11.75
C SER A 135 -1.47 10.96 -12.98
N ILE A 136 -1.16 11.49 -14.17
CA ILE A 136 -1.03 10.71 -15.41
C ILE A 136 0.13 9.72 -15.30
N VAL A 137 1.31 10.18 -14.85
CA VAL A 137 2.49 9.31 -14.69
C VAL A 137 2.18 8.17 -13.73
N ALA A 138 1.60 8.48 -12.56
CA ALA A 138 1.20 7.49 -11.58
C ALA A 138 0.17 6.50 -12.13
N PHE A 139 -0.79 6.97 -12.93
CA PHE A 139 -1.77 6.12 -13.61
C PHE A 139 -1.09 5.15 -14.59
N ILE A 140 -0.18 5.63 -15.43
CA ILE A 140 0.57 4.79 -16.38
C ILE A 140 1.35 3.71 -15.62
N PHE A 141 2.09 4.08 -14.57
CA PHE A 141 2.81 3.12 -13.74
C PHE A 141 1.87 2.09 -13.09
N SER A 142 0.71 2.53 -12.61
CA SER A 142 -0.29 1.65 -12.01
C SER A 142 -0.79 0.62 -13.02
N VAL A 143 -1.09 1.02 -14.25
CA VAL A 143 -1.53 0.09 -15.31
C VAL A 143 -0.46 -0.96 -15.62
N ILE A 144 0.80 -0.54 -15.75
CA ILE A 144 1.92 -1.46 -16.02
C ILE A 144 2.08 -2.49 -14.89
N LEU A 145 2.04 -2.03 -13.63
CA LEU A 145 2.16 -2.91 -12.47
C LEU A 145 0.94 -3.84 -12.33
N VAL A 146 -0.27 -3.38 -12.64
CA VAL A 146 -1.48 -4.21 -12.60
C VAL A 146 -1.37 -5.33 -13.62
N TYR A 147 -0.84 -5.03 -14.81
CA TYR A 147 -0.62 -6.03 -15.85
C TYR A 147 0.38 -7.11 -15.41
N ASP A 148 1.53 -6.72 -14.84
CA ASP A 148 2.56 -7.67 -14.39
C ASP A 148 2.06 -8.54 -13.22
N ALA A 149 1.41 -7.92 -12.22
CA ALA A 149 0.81 -8.61 -11.10
C ALA A 149 -0.30 -9.56 -11.56
N GLY A 150 -1.18 -9.10 -12.47
CA GLY A 150 -2.28 -9.87 -13.01
C GLY A 150 -1.81 -11.11 -13.78
N ARG A 151 -0.80 -10.96 -14.66
CA ARG A 151 -0.19 -12.08 -15.38
C ARG A 151 0.38 -13.11 -14.43
N THR A 152 1.06 -12.65 -13.38
CA THR A 152 1.69 -13.52 -12.40
C THR A 152 0.68 -14.26 -11.53
N ILE A 153 -0.38 -13.59 -11.11
CA ILE A 153 -1.51 -14.21 -10.38
C ILE A 153 -2.24 -15.23 -11.27
N TYR A 154 -2.42 -14.92 -12.56
CA TYR A 154 -3.07 -15.85 -13.49
C TYR A 154 -2.30 -17.17 -13.63
N ALA A 155 -0.99 -17.09 -13.89
CA ALA A 155 -0.13 -18.28 -14.00
C ALA A 155 -0.14 -19.12 -12.71
N ALA A 156 -0.19 -18.44 -11.56
CA ALA A 156 -0.31 -19.07 -10.26
C ALA A 156 -1.63 -19.83 -10.09
N PHE A 157 -2.76 -19.22 -10.48
CA PHE A 157 -4.07 -19.87 -10.44
C PHE A 157 -4.13 -21.08 -11.37
N GLU A 158 -3.61 -20.95 -12.59
CA GLU A 158 -3.56 -22.04 -13.58
C GLU A 158 -2.85 -23.27 -13.02
N SER A 159 -1.64 -23.07 -12.45
CA SER A 159 -0.88 -24.17 -11.84
C SER A 159 -1.59 -24.81 -10.64
N SER A 160 -2.35 -24.02 -9.87
CA SER A 160 -3.09 -24.50 -8.70
C SER A 160 -4.31 -25.33 -9.11
N ILE A 161 -5.01 -24.91 -10.17
CA ILE A 161 -6.15 -25.64 -10.74
C ILE A 161 -5.67 -26.97 -11.32
N GLN A 162 -4.56 -27.00 -12.06
CA GLN A 162 -3.97 -28.24 -12.57
C GLN A 162 -3.64 -29.21 -11.43
N ALA A 163 -3.00 -28.73 -10.36
CA ALA A 163 -2.69 -29.55 -9.19
C ALA A 163 -3.95 -30.12 -8.49
N LEU A 164 -5.06 -29.37 -8.46
CA LEU A 164 -6.34 -29.86 -7.93
C LEU A 164 -6.95 -30.93 -8.83
N ILE A 165 -6.93 -30.73 -10.15
CA ILE A 165 -7.42 -31.70 -11.13
C ILE A 165 -6.62 -33.00 -10.99
N ASP A 166 -5.29 -32.93 -10.96
CA ASP A 166 -4.42 -34.10 -10.83
C ASP A 166 -4.72 -34.89 -9.54
N ARG A 167 -4.96 -34.20 -8.42
CA ARG A 167 -5.37 -34.85 -7.17
C ARG A 167 -6.72 -35.54 -7.26
N ILE A 168 -7.71 -34.92 -7.91
CA ILE A 168 -9.04 -35.49 -8.08
C ILE A 168 -8.96 -36.74 -8.98
N VAL A 169 -8.20 -36.66 -10.07
CA VAL A 169 -7.98 -37.77 -11.00
C VAL A 169 -7.27 -38.93 -10.29
N ALA A 170 -6.19 -38.66 -9.55
CA ALA A 170 -5.46 -39.66 -8.79
C ALA A 170 -6.33 -40.35 -7.72
N HIS A 171 -7.20 -39.59 -7.04
CA HIS A 171 -8.10 -40.17 -6.03
C HIS A 171 -9.19 -41.04 -6.66
N THR A 172 -9.64 -40.70 -7.87
CA THR A 172 -10.66 -41.44 -8.62
C THR A 172 -10.09 -42.71 -9.26
N SER A 173 -8.84 -42.68 -9.74
CA SER A 173 -8.16 -43.87 -10.28
C SER A 173 -7.88 -44.90 -9.18
N ASN A 174 -7.42 -44.46 -8.01
CA ASN A 174 -7.10 -45.36 -6.90
C ASN A 174 -8.35 -46.10 -6.38
N LYS A 175 -9.50 -45.42 -6.35
CA LYS A 175 -10.78 -46.01 -5.92
C LYS A 175 -11.29 -47.09 -6.88
N ARG A 176 -11.00 -46.98 -8.18
CA ARG A 176 -11.36 -47.98 -9.21
C ARG A 176 -10.48 -49.23 -9.20
N GLU A 177 -9.26 -49.13 -8.67
CA GLU A 177 -8.36 -50.29 -8.54
C GLU A 177 -8.68 -51.11 -7.29
N GLU A 178 -9.16 -50.49 -6.21
CA GLU A 178 -9.66 -51.19 -5.01
C GLU A 178 -10.97 -51.96 -5.26
N GLU A 179 -11.87 -51.46 -6.12
CA GLU A 179 -13.12 -52.16 -6.49
C GLU A 179 -12.91 -53.38 -7.42
N LYS A 180 -11.71 -53.55 -8.00
CA LYS A 180 -11.38 -54.67 -8.90
C LYS A 180 -10.63 -55.81 -8.21
N ARG A 181 -10.30 -55.69 -6.92
CA ARG A 181 -9.72 -56.74 -6.09
C ARG A 181 -10.77 -57.38 -5.20
#